data_AF-A0A4Z2BP77-F1
#
_entry.id   AF-A0A4Z2BP77-F1
#
_cell.length_a   1.000
_cell.length_b   1.000
_cell.length_c   1.000
_cell.angle_alpha   90.00
_cell.angle_beta   90.00
_cell.angle_gamma   90.00
#
_symmetry.space_group_name_H-M   'P 1'
#
loop_
_entity.id
_entity.type
_entity.pdbx_description
1 polymer ?
#
loop_
_entity_poly.entity_id
_entity_poly.type
_entity_poly.pdbx_seq_one_letter_code
_entity_poly.pdbx_strand_id
1 'polypeptide(L)'
;MASLRCRRDPCGVICLILTYFSVFYADYVVIHYVLLPAYSNSVWCTLHGSAFNLILMLLLACHSRAVFSDPGVVPLPDTAIDFSDLRSQSSRMNERGCEGWTVCSRCETYRPPRAHHCRVCQRCIRRMDHHCPWINNCVGELNQKYFIQFLFYTGMASLYSLVLVVSSWVWRIRNERESDTEKEGEETPSKHLIVAHYIILLVESVLFGVFVMVIFYDQLVSIITDETPIEQMKNRLMIKDRSTSPSSSSSSTFSQLPHQPPHSRKPKLALLREVFGRGSIFCWLLPLQPSPPSVGGVTYSALPDYNV
;
A
#
# COMPACT_ATOMS: atom_id res chain seq x y z
N MET A 1 -18.32 3.41 17.44
CA MET A 1 -17.30 2.44 17.93
C MET A 1 -17.07 1.25 16.96
N ALA A 2 -17.11 1.45 15.63
CA ALA A 2 -16.88 0.38 14.65
C ALA A 2 -15.40 0.21 14.23
N SER A 3 -14.54 1.20 14.53
CA SER A 3 -13.12 1.24 14.13
C SER A 3 -12.19 0.29 14.91
N LEU A 4 -12.61 -0.19 16.09
CA LEU A 4 -11.72 -0.93 17.00
C LEU A 4 -11.65 -2.45 16.78
N ARG A 5 -12.46 -3.02 15.86
CA ARG A 5 -12.51 -4.48 15.66
C ARG A 5 -11.45 -5.04 14.71
N CYS A 6 -10.59 -4.19 14.13
CA CYS A 6 -9.53 -4.58 13.19
C CYS A 6 -8.20 -5.02 13.84
N ARG A 7 -8.08 -5.05 15.17
CA ARG A 7 -6.78 -5.11 15.88
C ARG A 7 -6.30 -6.49 16.37
N ARG A 8 -6.91 -7.60 15.99
CA ARG A 8 -6.49 -8.96 16.44
C ARG A 8 -5.67 -9.71 15.40
N ASP A 9 -4.71 -9.04 14.76
CA ASP A 9 -3.70 -9.68 13.90
C ASP A 9 -2.34 -9.61 14.62
N PRO A 10 -1.92 -10.68 15.34
CA PRO A 10 -0.64 -10.70 16.05
C PRO A 10 0.56 -10.50 15.11
N CYS A 11 0.47 -11.02 13.87
CA CYS A 11 1.48 -10.81 12.84
C CYS A 11 1.57 -9.32 12.50
N GLY A 12 0.41 -8.67 12.30
CA GLY A 12 0.35 -7.23 12.04
C GLY A 12 0.95 -6.37 13.16
N VAL A 13 0.75 -6.74 14.43
CA VAL A 13 1.38 -6.03 15.57
C VAL A 13 2.90 -6.14 15.54
N ILE A 14 3.43 -7.34 15.27
CA ILE A 14 4.87 -7.57 15.15
C ILE A 14 5.44 -6.76 13.98
N CYS A 15 4.77 -6.77 12.82
CA CYS A 15 5.20 -5.99 11.67
C CYS A 15 5.23 -4.49 11.97
N LEU A 16 4.25 -3.94 12.69
CA LEU A 16 4.27 -2.53 13.10
C LEU A 16 5.49 -2.22 13.97
N ILE A 17 5.76 -3.05 14.99
CA ILE A 17 6.92 -2.87 15.87
C ILE A 17 8.21 -2.88 15.07
N LEU A 18 8.37 -3.85 14.16
CA LEU A 18 9.53 -3.95 13.28
C LEU A 18 9.67 -2.71 12.38
N THR A 19 8.57 -2.21 11.79
CA THR A 19 8.62 -1.00 10.96
C THR A 19 9.10 0.22 11.74
N TYR A 20 8.57 0.48 12.93
CA TYR A 20 9.01 1.64 13.72
C TYR A 20 10.45 1.45 14.19
N PHE A 21 10.82 0.25 14.67
CA PHE A 21 12.18 -0.06 15.07
C PHE A 21 13.18 0.19 13.93
N SER A 22 12.90 -0.32 12.74
CA SER A 22 13.70 -0.11 11.54
C SER A 22 13.86 1.37 11.18
N VAL A 23 12.77 2.13 11.16
CA VAL A 23 12.83 3.56 10.83
C VAL A 23 13.68 4.35 11.84
N PHE A 24 13.49 4.12 13.14
CA PHE A 24 14.27 4.81 14.17
C PHE A 24 15.73 4.33 14.22
N TYR A 25 15.98 3.04 13.97
CA TYR A 25 17.33 2.51 13.86
C TYR A 25 18.06 3.12 12.66
N ALA A 26 17.42 3.22 11.50
CA ALA A 26 18.01 3.86 10.33
C ALA A 26 18.35 5.33 10.59
N ASP A 27 17.47 6.10 11.25
CA ASP A 27 17.76 7.47 11.68
C ASP A 27 18.96 7.53 12.62
N TYR A 28 18.96 6.71 13.68
CA TYR A 28 20.07 6.63 14.63
C TYR A 28 21.41 6.36 13.93
N VAL A 29 21.46 5.37 13.02
CA VAL A 29 22.70 5.04 12.31
C VAL A 29 23.12 6.15 11.35
N VAL A 30 22.19 6.71 10.57
CA VAL A 30 22.50 7.77 9.61
C VAL A 30 23.02 9.01 10.35
N ILE A 31 22.41 9.42 11.45
CA ILE A 31 22.88 10.60 12.18
C ILE A 31 24.21 10.32 12.90
N HIS A 32 24.28 9.28 13.73
CA HIS A 32 25.40 9.09 14.64
C HIS A 32 26.63 8.43 14.02
N TYR A 33 26.44 7.53 13.07
CA TYR A 33 27.54 6.75 12.50
C TYR A 33 27.91 7.18 11.09
N VAL A 34 27.00 7.78 10.33
CA VAL A 34 27.26 8.23 8.96
C VAL A 34 27.56 9.73 8.93
N LEU A 35 26.62 10.57 9.36
CA LEU A 35 26.71 12.03 9.16
C LEU A 35 27.66 12.72 10.13
N LEU A 36 27.53 12.49 11.44
CA LEU A 36 28.42 13.15 12.42
C LEU A 36 29.91 12.81 12.18
N PRO A 37 30.31 11.54 11.93
CA PRO A 37 31.71 11.23 11.72
C PRO A 37 32.25 11.75 10.38
N ALA A 38 31.46 11.72 9.30
CA ALA A 38 31.93 12.11 7.97
C ALA A 38 31.80 13.61 7.66
N TYR A 39 30.85 14.32 8.30
CA TYR A 39 30.46 15.68 7.91
C TYR A 39 30.34 16.67 9.07
N SER A 40 30.68 16.34 10.33
CA SER A 40 30.45 17.19 11.52
C SER A 40 30.84 18.66 11.36
N ASN A 41 31.95 18.96 10.68
CA ASN A 41 32.45 20.33 10.50
C ASN A 41 31.89 21.04 9.25
N SER A 42 30.92 20.44 8.57
CA SER A 42 30.39 20.92 7.29
C SER A 42 28.88 21.15 7.33
N VAL A 43 28.42 22.16 6.58
CA VAL A 43 26.98 22.43 6.36
C VAL A 43 26.27 21.23 5.73
N TRP A 44 27.00 20.36 5.02
CA TRP A 44 26.47 19.12 4.44
C TRP A 44 25.88 18.17 5.49
N CYS A 45 26.40 18.15 6.73
CA CYS A 45 25.82 17.34 7.81
C CYS A 45 24.38 17.77 8.11
N THR A 46 24.16 19.07 8.28
CA THR A 46 22.83 19.62 8.58
C THR A 46 21.89 19.46 7.38
N LEU A 47 22.37 19.65 6.15
CA LEU A 47 21.56 19.50 4.94
C LEU A 47 21.09 18.05 4.73
N HIS A 48 22.01 17.09 4.77
CA HIS A 48 21.66 15.67 4.64
C HIS A 48 20.80 15.19 5.80
N GLY A 49 21.10 15.59 7.03
CA GLY A 49 20.32 15.23 8.22
C GLY A 49 18.89 15.77 8.15
N SER A 50 18.71 17.03 7.74
CA SER A 50 17.39 17.65 7.58
C SER A 50 16.60 17.02 6.44
N ALA A 51 17.24 16.75 5.31
CA ALA A 51 16.60 16.11 4.16
C ALA A 51 16.13 14.69 4.50
N PHE A 52 16.98 13.90 5.17
CA PHE A 52 16.64 12.54 5.59
C PHE A 52 15.49 12.54 6.61
N ASN A 53 15.56 13.40 7.63
CA ASN A 53 14.51 13.52 8.64
C ASN A 53 13.17 13.99 8.05
N LEU A 54 13.19 14.87 7.03
CA LEU A 54 11.98 15.25 6.32
C LEU A 54 11.34 14.05 5.61
N ILE A 55 12.15 13.20 4.95
CA ILE A 55 11.67 11.98 4.31
C ILE A 55 11.07 11.04 5.36
N LEU A 56 11.75 10.83 6.49
CA LEU A 56 11.24 9.96 7.57
C LEU A 56 9.95 10.49 8.20
N MET A 57 9.85 11.80 8.41
CA MET A 57 8.63 12.43 8.91
C MET A 57 7.45 12.20 7.94
N LEU A 58 7.66 12.37 6.63
CA LEU A 58 6.65 12.10 5.62
C LEU A 58 6.29 10.61 5.55
N LEU A 59 7.28 9.72 5.64
CA LEU A 59 7.10 8.26 5.73
C LEU A 59 6.19 7.91 6.91
N LEU A 60 6.54 8.35 8.12
CA LEU A 60 5.80 8.08 9.35
C LEU A 60 4.38 8.66 9.31
N ALA A 61 4.21 9.85 8.74
CA ALA A 61 2.89 10.46 8.55
C ALA A 61 2.02 9.64 7.59
N CYS A 62 2.55 9.22 6.44
CA CYS A 62 1.84 8.38 5.47
C CYS A 62 1.50 7.02 6.06
N HIS A 63 2.45 6.39 6.75
CA HIS A 63 2.26 5.11 7.43
C HIS A 63 1.16 5.19 8.49
N SER A 64 1.23 6.19 9.38
CA SER A 64 0.19 6.42 10.40
C SER A 64 -1.19 6.58 9.78
N ARG A 65 -1.29 7.29 8.65
CA ARG A 65 -2.55 7.48 7.93
C ARG A 65 -3.03 6.17 7.31
N ALA A 66 -2.16 5.34 6.75
CA ALA A 66 -2.53 4.03 6.23
C ALA A 66 -3.03 3.07 7.34
N VAL A 67 -2.38 3.09 8.51
CA VAL A 67 -2.73 2.27 9.68
C VAL A 67 -4.09 2.68 10.27
N PHE A 68 -4.33 3.98 10.45
CA PHE A 68 -5.49 4.46 11.22
C PHE A 68 -6.69 4.89 10.36
N SER A 69 -6.53 5.07 9.05
CA SER A 69 -7.65 5.44 8.18
C SER A 69 -8.56 4.25 7.92
N ASP A 70 -9.86 4.54 7.74
CA ASP A 70 -10.81 3.56 7.23
C ASP A 70 -10.37 3.11 5.83
N PRO A 71 -10.23 1.79 5.58
CA PRO A 71 -9.92 1.28 4.24
C PRO A 71 -11.10 1.35 3.27
N GLY A 72 -12.30 1.71 3.72
CA GLY A 72 -13.55 1.67 2.96
C GLY A 72 -14.44 0.52 3.41
N VAL A 73 -14.65 0.37 4.73
CA VAL A 73 -15.52 -0.66 5.29
C VAL A 73 -16.96 -0.47 4.80
N VAL A 74 -17.57 -1.53 4.31
CA VAL A 74 -19.00 -1.55 3.96
C VAL A 74 -19.82 -1.49 5.26
N PRO A 75 -20.74 -0.51 5.41
CA PRO A 75 -21.63 -0.43 6.56
C PRO A 75 -22.43 -1.72 6.74
N LEU A 76 -22.70 -2.10 7.99
CA LEU A 76 -23.62 -3.20 8.28
C LEU A 76 -25.04 -2.64 8.27
N PRO A 77 -26.03 -3.43 7.84
CA PRO A 77 -27.43 -3.02 7.92
C PRO A 77 -27.87 -2.94 9.40
N ASP A 78 -28.72 -1.96 9.72
CA ASP A 78 -29.27 -1.78 11.08
C ASP A 78 -30.32 -2.85 11.43
N THR A 79 -30.93 -3.47 10.42
CA THR A 79 -31.92 -4.54 10.54
C THR A 79 -31.46 -5.78 9.77
N ALA A 80 -31.81 -6.97 10.26
CA ALA A 80 -31.52 -8.22 9.55
C ALA A 80 -32.12 -8.17 8.14
N ILE A 81 -31.29 -8.40 7.13
CA ILE A 81 -31.72 -8.48 5.74
C ILE A 81 -32.34 -9.84 5.51
N ASP A 82 -33.58 -9.88 5.01
CA ASP A 82 -34.20 -11.13 4.58
C ASP A 82 -33.61 -11.57 3.23
N PHE A 83 -32.83 -12.64 3.27
CA PHE A 83 -32.17 -13.23 2.11
C PHE A 83 -33.05 -14.26 1.38
N SER A 84 -34.28 -14.50 1.83
CA SER A 84 -35.20 -15.48 1.24
C SER A 84 -35.49 -15.24 -0.25
N ASP A 85 -35.35 -14.01 -0.74
CA ASP A 85 -35.56 -13.60 -2.15
C ASP A 85 -34.30 -13.68 -3.05
N LEU A 86 -33.18 -14.23 -2.57
CA LEU A 86 -31.90 -14.25 -3.30
C LEU A 86 -31.95 -14.88 -4.71
N ARG A 87 -32.90 -15.81 -4.96
CA ARG A 87 -33.09 -16.45 -6.26
C ARG A 87 -33.98 -15.67 -7.23
N SER A 88 -34.88 -14.83 -6.72
CA SER A 88 -35.81 -14.03 -7.54
C SER A 88 -35.24 -12.62 -7.82
N GLN A 89 -34.34 -12.12 -6.97
CA GLN A 89 -33.74 -10.78 -7.09
C GLN A 89 -32.48 -10.70 -7.96
N SER A 90 -31.72 -11.78 -8.16
CA SER A 90 -30.51 -11.72 -9.02
C SER A 90 -30.85 -11.29 -10.46
N SER A 91 -32.04 -11.64 -10.95
CA SER A 91 -32.58 -11.19 -12.24
C SER A 91 -33.08 -9.74 -12.19
N ARG A 92 -33.76 -9.31 -11.11
CA ARG A 92 -34.30 -7.93 -10.98
C ARG A 92 -33.26 -6.86 -10.61
N MET A 93 -32.13 -7.25 -10.01
CA MET A 93 -31.03 -6.35 -9.66
C MET A 93 -30.21 -5.97 -10.91
N ASN A 94 -30.16 -6.86 -11.90
CA ASN A 94 -29.59 -6.58 -13.23
C ASN A 94 -30.40 -5.52 -14.01
N GLU A 95 -31.72 -5.39 -13.78
CA GLU A 95 -32.59 -4.45 -14.50
C GLU A 95 -32.54 -3.00 -13.96
N ARG A 96 -32.09 -2.78 -12.71
CA ARG A 96 -32.10 -1.45 -12.06
C ARG A 96 -30.74 -0.73 -12.06
N GLY A 97 -29.82 -1.09 -12.94
CA GLY A 97 -28.47 -0.51 -12.96
C GLY A 97 -27.59 -0.92 -11.78
N CYS A 98 -27.98 -1.96 -11.03
CA CYS A 98 -27.20 -2.55 -9.93
C CYS A 98 -26.39 -3.77 -10.41
N GLU A 99 -25.82 -3.69 -11.62
CA GLU A 99 -24.96 -4.76 -12.14
C GLU A 99 -23.73 -4.96 -11.22
N GLY A 100 -23.45 -6.22 -10.87
CA GLY A 100 -22.25 -6.61 -10.13
C GLY A 100 -22.33 -6.56 -8.59
N TRP A 101 -23.47 -6.20 -8.01
CA TRP A 101 -23.70 -6.37 -6.58
C TRP A 101 -23.81 -7.85 -6.20
N THR A 102 -23.27 -8.20 -5.04
CA THR A 102 -23.29 -9.59 -4.53
C THR A 102 -23.64 -9.60 -3.03
N VAL A 103 -23.84 -10.76 -2.43
CA VAL A 103 -24.14 -10.88 -0.99
C VAL A 103 -22.96 -11.50 -0.24
N CYS A 104 -22.68 -10.98 0.95
CA CYS A 104 -21.74 -11.59 1.88
C CYS A 104 -22.49 -12.27 3.03
N SER A 105 -22.47 -13.60 3.08
CA SER A 105 -23.11 -14.37 4.15
C SER A 105 -22.50 -14.17 5.54
N ARG A 106 -21.23 -13.75 5.63
CA ARG A 106 -20.54 -13.53 6.91
C ARG A 106 -20.86 -12.17 7.54
N CYS A 107 -21.06 -11.17 6.70
CA CYS A 107 -21.42 -9.82 7.13
C CYS A 107 -22.92 -9.58 7.06
N GLU A 108 -23.68 -10.53 6.51
CA GLU A 108 -25.13 -10.42 6.28
C GLU A 108 -25.51 -9.10 5.61
N THR A 109 -24.73 -8.71 4.60
CA THR A 109 -24.89 -7.43 3.89
C THR A 109 -24.76 -7.60 2.38
N TYR A 110 -25.40 -6.71 1.63
CA TYR A 110 -25.09 -6.51 0.23
C TYR A 110 -23.68 -5.93 0.09
N ARG A 111 -22.94 -6.49 -0.87
CA ARG A 111 -21.55 -6.20 -1.17
C ARG A 111 -21.51 -5.44 -2.50
N PRO A 112 -21.08 -4.16 -2.49
CA PRO A 112 -20.91 -3.37 -3.70
C PRO A 112 -19.97 -4.05 -4.71
N PRO A 113 -20.03 -3.67 -6.00
CA PRO A 113 -19.07 -4.11 -7.00
C PRO A 113 -17.64 -3.86 -6.51
N ARG A 114 -16.73 -4.81 -6.78
CA ARG A 114 -15.30 -4.77 -6.37
C ARG A 114 -15.03 -4.78 -4.86
N ALA A 115 -16.06 -4.94 -4.02
CA ALA A 115 -15.85 -5.13 -2.59
C ALA A 115 -15.58 -6.62 -2.29
N HIS A 116 -14.70 -6.90 -1.31
CA HIS A 116 -14.37 -8.26 -0.88
C HIS A 116 -14.36 -8.38 0.64
N HIS A 117 -14.66 -9.58 1.15
CA HIS A 117 -14.66 -9.85 2.59
C HIS A 117 -13.24 -10.22 3.04
N CYS A 118 -12.66 -9.43 3.92
CA CYS A 118 -11.39 -9.76 4.54
C CYS A 118 -11.62 -10.63 5.78
N ARG A 119 -10.99 -11.81 5.81
CA ARG A 119 -11.08 -12.74 6.94
C ARG A 119 -10.34 -12.24 8.19
N VAL A 120 -9.35 -11.36 8.03
CA VAL A 120 -8.60 -10.80 9.16
C VAL A 120 -9.36 -9.60 9.74
N CYS A 121 -9.73 -8.63 8.88
CA CYS A 121 -10.54 -7.47 9.27
C CYS A 121 -11.99 -7.84 9.66
N GLN A 122 -12.49 -9.05 9.32
CA GLN A 122 -13.86 -9.55 9.54
C GLN A 122 -14.95 -8.58 9.05
N ARG A 123 -14.67 -7.95 7.92
CA ARG A 123 -15.51 -6.92 7.28
C ARG A 123 -15.38 -7.00 5.77
N CYS A 124 -16.42 -6.54 5.07
CA CYS A 124 -16.32 -6.26 3.65
C CYS A 124 -15.63 -4.90 3.44
N ILE A 125 -14.64 -4.87 2.56
CA ILE A 125 -13.85 -3.68 2.21
C ILE A 125 -14.11 -3.33 0.75
N ARG A 126 -14.39 -2.06 0.47
CA ARG A 126 -14.59 -1.52 -0.89
C ARG A 126 -13.27 -1.42 -1.65
N ARG A 127 -13.31 -1.81 -2.94
CA ARG A 127 -12.13 -1.93 -3.81
C ARG A 127 -10.95 -2.55 -3.04
N MET A 128 -11.22 -3.67 -2.37
CA MET A 128 -10.24 -4.32 -1.51
C MET A 128 -9.06 -4.77 -2.36
N ASP A 129 -7.87 -4.33 -1.98
CA ASP A 129 -6.62 -4.77 -2.60
C ASP A 129 -6.11 -6.02 -1.86
N HIS A 130 -5.64 -5.85 -0.62
CA HIS A 130 -5.21 -6.93 0.26
C HIS A 130 -5.30 -6.54 1.74
N HIS A 131 -5.15 -7.52 2.64
CA HIS A 131 -4.85 -7.26 4.05
C HIS A 131 -3.34 -7.18 4.21
N CYS A 132 -2.83 -6.07 4.73
CA CYS A 132 -1.40 -5.84 4.84
C CYS A 132 -0.96 -5.88 6.31
N PRO A 133 -0.16 -6.89 6.71
CA PRO A 133 0.36 -6.95 8.08
C PRO A 133 1.22 -5.73 8.45
N TRP A 134 1.96 -5.17 7.49
CA TRP A 134 2.87 -4.04 7.71
C TRP A 134 2.17 -2.74 8.14
N ILE A 135 0.90 -2.54 7.77
CA ILE A 135 0.08 -1.44 8.29
C ILE A 135 -0.99 -1.92 9.28
N ASN A 136 -1.00 -3.22 9.59
CA ASN A 136 -2.00 -3.89 10.42
C ASN A 136 -3.45 -3.48 10.06
N ASN A 137 -3.71 -3.36 8.75
CA ASN A 137 -4.97 -2.86 8.22
C ASN A 137 -5.18 -3.40 6.80
N CYS A 138 -6.44 -3.39 6.37
CA CYS A 138 -6.78 -3.64 4.98
C CYS A 138 -6.32 -2.44 4.11
N VAL A 139 -5.84 -2.69 2.89
CA VAL A 139 -5.63 -1.68 1.86
C VAL A 139 -6.86 -1.67 0.95
N GLY A 140 -7.52 -0.54 0.84
CA GLY A 140 -8.74 -0.38 0.06
C GLY A 140 -8.94 1.06 -0.40
N GLU A 141 -10.12 1.34 -0.93
CA GLU A 141 -10.44 2.59 -1.63
C GLU A 141 -10.06 3.88 -0.87
N LEU A 142 -10.28 3.91 0.45
CA LEU A 142 -10.14 5.14 1.24
C LEU A 142 -8.75 5.35 1.86
N ASN A 143 -7.87 4.34 1.84
CA ASN A 143 -6.52 4.46 2.38
C ASN A 143 -5.39 4.08 1.40
N GLN A 144 -5.72 3.61 0.18
CA GLN A 144 -4.74 3.22 -0.84
C GLN A 144 -3.73 4.34 -1.16
N LYS A 145 -4.17 5.61 -1.20
CA LYS A 145 -3.27 6.76 -1.38
C LYS A 145 -2.14 6.78 -0.36
N TYR A 146 -2.47 6.66 0.92
CA TYR A 146 -1.48 6.74 2.01
C TYR A 146 -0.55 5.53 2.00
N PHE A 147 -1.07 4.36 1.63
CA PHE A 147 -0.26 3.16 1.45
C PHE A 147 0.79 3.34 0.35
N ILE A 148 0.41 3.89 -0.81
CA ILE A 148 1.36 4.13 -1.91
C ILE A 148 2.38 5.21 -1.55
N GLN A 149 1.97 6.28 -0.86
CA GLN A 149 2.89 7.29 -0.36
C GLN A 149 3.89 6.69 0.65
N PHE A 150 3.42 5.83 1.54
CA PHE A 150 4.28 5.10 2.47
C PHE A 150 5.33 4.26 1.74
N LEU A 151 4.95 3.51 0.70
CA LEU A 151 5.90 2.73 -0.11
C LEU A 151 6.92 3.64 -0.81
N PHE A 152 6.45 4.75 -1.39
CA PHE A 152 7.31 5.73 -2.07
C PHE A 152 8.36 6.33 -1.13
N TYR A 153 7.94 6.84 0.03
CA TYR A 153 8.87 7.44 1.00
C TYR A 153 9.79 6.41 1.65
N THR A 154 9.34 5.16 1.84
CA THR A 154 10.22 4.07 2.30
C THR A 154 11.29 3.73 1.26
N GLY A 155 10.92 3.68 -0.02
CA GLY A 155 11.88 3.50 -1.11
C GLY A 155 12.88 4.64 -1.20
N MET A 156 12.42 5.90 -1.06
CA MET A 156 13.30 7.07 -1.01
C MET A 156 14.25 7.02 0.18
N ALA A 157 13.76 6.73 1.39
CA ALA A 157 14.59 6.64 2.60
C ALA A 157 15.65 5.54 2.46
N SER A 158 15.28 4.39 1.91
CA SER A 158 16.18 3.25 1.66
C SER A 158 17.27 3.62 0.65
N LEU A 159 16.90 4.23 -0.49
CA LEU A 159 17.85 4.66 -1.50
C LEU A 159 18.78 5.76 -0.97
N TYR A 160 18.25 6.72 -0.21
CA TYR A 160 19.04 7.81 0.37
C TYR A 160 20.06 7.27 1.39
N SER A 161 19.63 6.37 2.28
CA SER A 161 20.50 5.71 3.26
C SER A 161 21.60 4.90 2.57
N LEU A 162 21.24 4.14 1.53
CA LEU A 162 22.20 3.38 0.72
C LEU A 162 23.27 4.29 0.12
N VAL A 163 22.88 5.40 -0.51
CA VAL A 163 23.83 6.34 -1.11
C VAL A 163 24.74 6.97 -0.05
N LEU A 164 24.18 7.41 1.09
CA LEU A 164 24.96 8.02 2.18
C LEU A 164 25.95 7.04 2.82
N VAL A 165 25.54 5.78 3.05
CA VAL A 165 26.41 4.79 3.68
C VAL A 165 27.55 4.40 2.73
N VAL A 166 27.26 4.23 1.44
CA VAL A 166 28.27 3.89 0.42
C VAL A 166 29.24 5.05 0.23
N SER A 167 28.74 6.30 0.12
CA SER A 167 29.62 7.46 -0.04
C SER A 167 30.54 7.65 1.17
N SER A 168 29.99 7.51 2.38
CA SER A 168 30.75 7.66 3.62
C SER A 168 31.75 6.51 3.82
N TRP A 169 31.39 5.28 3.43
CA TRP A 169 32.31 4.15 3.46
C TRP A 169 33.46 4.33 2.47
N VAL A 170 33.17 4.70 1.22
CA VAL A 170 34.20 4.97 0.21
C VAL A 170 35.14 6.10 0.65
N TRP A 171 34.58 7.18 1.22
CA TRP A 171 35.38 8.27 1.77
C TRP A 171 36.31 7.79 2.89
N ARG A 172 35.80 7.00 3.83
CA ARG A 172 36.60 6.48 4.94
C ARG A 172 37.75 5.57 4.47
N ILE A 173 37.49 4.64 3.55
CA ILE A 173 38.54 3.75 2.99
C ILE A 173 39.66 4.58 2.34
N ARG A 174 39.30 5.66 1.64
CA ARG A 174 40.28 6.53 0.99
C ARG A 174 41.16 7.25 2.02
N ASN A 175 40.57 7.79 3.08
CA ASN A 175 41.30 8.46 4.15
C ASN A 175 42.16 7.49 4.98
N GLU A 176 41.66 6.29 5.30
CA GLU A 176 42.41 5.27 6.04
C GLU A 176 43.68 4.85 5.29
N ARG A 177 43.58 4.67 3.97
CA ARG A 177 44.73 4.36 3.11
C ARG A 177 45.81 5.45 3.12
N GLU A 178 45.43 6.71 3.32
CA GLU A 178 46.38 7.82 3.46
C GLU A 178 47.02 7.83 4.86
N SER A 179 46.25 7.55 5.91
CA SER A 179 46.70 7.60 7.32
C SER A 179 47.51 6.40 7.82
N ASP A 180 47.32 5.20 7.23
CA ASP A 180 48.10 4.00 7.58
C ASP A 180 49.61 4.17 7.28
N THR A 181 49.97 5.21 6.53
CA THR A 181 51.36 5.61 6.30
C THR A 181 52.02 6.23 7.54
N GLU A 182 51.25 6.65 8.57
CA GLU A 182 51.77 7.53 9.63
C GLU A 182 51.65 7.04 11.08
N LYS A 183 50.69 6.20 11.52
CA LYS A 183 50.60 5.79 12.95
C LYS A 183 49.98 4.39 13.20
N GLU A 184 50.81 3.47 13.70
CA GLU A 184 50.39 2.28 14.46
C GLU A 184 50.08 2.67 15.91
N GLY A 185 48.88 2.37 16.39
CA GLY A 185 48.58 2.39 17.82
C GLY A 185 47.20 2.93 18.17
N GLU A 186 46.33 2.00 18.56
CA GLU A 186 45.25 2.22 19.54
C GLU A 186 44.00 2.99 19.06
N GLU A 187 43.02 2.25 18.50
CA GLU A 187 41.56 2.50 18.59
C GLU A 187 40.76 1.42 17.79
N THR A 188 41.01 0.13 18.06
CA THR A 188 40.40 -0.97 17.28
C THR A 188 38.90 -1.24 17.56
N PRO A 189 38.33 -1.09 18.78
CA PRO A 189 36.94 -1.47 19.05
C PRO A 189 35.89 -0.54 18.42
N SER A 190 36.16 0.77 18.37
CA SER A 190 35.25 1.79 17.82
C SER A 190 35.05 1.61 16.31
N LYS A 191 36.12 1.27 15.58
CA LYS A 191 36.09 1.02 14.13
C LYS A 191 35.20 -0.17 13.75
N HIS A 192 35.32 -1.29 14.47
CA HIS A 192 34.49 -2.47 14.23
C HIS A 192 33.01 -2.20 14.45
N LEU A 193 32.65 -1.42 15.47
CA LEU A 193 31.27 -1.02 15.74
C LEU A 193 30.70 -0.17 14.59
N ILE A 194 31.44 0.81 14.08
CA ILE A 194 30.98 1.64 12.94
C ILE A 194 30.75 0.77 11.69
N VAL A 195 31.70 -0.13 11.39
CA VAL A 195 31.57 -1.07 10.25
C VAL A 195 30.32 -1.95 10.41
N ALA A 196 30.06 -2.47 11.61
CA ALA A 196 28.87 -3.28 11.85
C ALA A 196 27.57 -2.50 11.59
N HIS A 197 27.46 -1.26 12.06
CA HIS A 197 26.28 -0.42 11.83
C HIS A 197 26.11 -0.11 10.33
N TYR A 198 27.19 0.13 9.60
CA TYR A 198 27.15 0.33 8.14
C TYR A 198 26.62 -0.91 7.41
N ILE A 199 27.10 -2.10 7.78
CA ILE A 199 26.64 -3.37 7.18
C ILE A 199 25.16 -3.59 7.47
N ILE A 200 24.72 -3.40 8.72
CA ILE A 200 23.32 -3.61 9.10
C ILE A 200 22.42 -2.63 8.33
N LEU A 201 22.76 -1.33 8.31
CA LEU A 201 21.99 -0.32 7.58
C LEU A 201 21.96 -0.58 6.07
N LEU A 202 23.07 -1.07 5.50
CA LEU A 202 23.15 -1.45 4.08
C LEU A 202 22.19 -2.61 3.77
N VAL A 203 22.25 -3.68 4.58
CA VAL A 203 21.38 -4.85 4.42
C VAL A 203 19.92 -4.47 4.58
N GLU A 204 19.60 -3.67 5.61
CA GLU A 204 18.26 -3.15 5.85
C GLU A 204 17.73 -2.35 4.66
N SER A 205 18.53 -1.38 4.17
CA SER A 205 18.16 -0.51 3.06
C SER A 205 17.93 -1.29 1.76
N VAL A 206 18.75 -2.31 1.49
CA VAL A 206 18.59 -3.15 0.30
C VAL A 206 17.35 -4.05 0.43
N LEU A 207 17.20 -4.73 1.57
CA LEU A 207 16.10 -5.66 1.79
C LEU A 207 14.75 -4.96 1.74
N PHE A 208 14.56 -3.90 2.53
CA PHE A 208 13.31 -3.15 2.53
C PHE A 208 13.14 -2.37 1.23
N GLY A 209 14.20 -1.76 0.69
CA GLY A 209 14.15 -1.01 -0.55
C GLY A 209 13.68 -1.84 -1.75
N VAL A 210 14.22 -3.05 -1.93
CA VAL A 210 13.77 -3.96 -3.00
C VAL A 210 12.34 -4.43 -2.75
N PHE A 211 12.03 -4.83 -1.52
CA PHE A 211 10.68 -5.30 -1.15
C PHE A 211 9.60 -4.25 -1.43
N VAL A 212 9.80 -3.01 -0.97
CA VAL A 212 8.81 -1.94 -1.20
C VAL A 212 8.76 -1.51 -2.65
N MET A 213 9.85 -1.57 -3.40
CA MET A 213 9.87 -1.25 -4.82
C MET A 213 9.02 -2.23 -5.65
N VAL A 214 9.08 -3.52 -5.34
CA VAL A 214 8.24 -4.53 -5.99
C VAL A 214 6.76 -4.28 -5.71
N ILE A 215 6.38 -4.03 -4.45
CA ILE A 215 4.99 -3.76 -4.08
C ILE A 215 4.52 -2.43 -4.70
N PHE A 216 5.37 -1.39 -4.69
CA PHE A 216 5.05 -0.10 -5.28
C PHE A 216 4.78 -0.23 -6.78
N TYR A 217 5.60 -1.01 -7.49
CA TYR A 217 5.39 -1.31 -8.90
C TYR A 217 4.05 -2.01 -9.14
N ASP A 218 3.72 -3.04 -8.34
CA ASP A 218 2.46 -3.77 -8.45
C ASP A 218 1.23 -2.86 -8.21
N GLN A 219 1.28 -2.00 -7.19
CA GLN A 219 0.23 -1.02 -6.92
C GLN A 219 0.07 -0.01 -8.06
N LEU A 220 1.18 0.49 -8.64
CA LEU A 220 1.12 1.38 -9.79
C LEU A 220 0.51 0.69 -11.01
N VAL A 221 0.90 -0.55 -11.28
CA VAL A 221 0.34 -1.36 -12.38
C VAL A 221 -1.17 -1.54 -12.18
N SER A 222 -1.59 -1.95 -10.98
CA SER A 222 -3.00 -2.15 -10.64
C SER A 222 -3.83 -0.89 -10.85
N ILE A 223 -3.30 0.29 -10.53
CA ILE A 223 -3.98 1.57 -10.79
C ILE A 223 -4.07 1.87 -12.28
N ILE A 224 -2.99 1.72 -13.05
CA ILE A 224 -3.00 2.07 -14.48
C ILE A 224 -3.80 1.08 -15.32
N THR A 225 -4.01 -0.15 -14.85
CA THR A 225 -4.88 -1.15 -15.48
C THR A 225 -6.33 -1.08 -14.99
N ASP A 226 -6.61 -0.30 -13.93
CA ASP A 226 -7.91 -0.27 -13.23
C ASP A 226 -8.35 -1.66 -12.74
N GLU A 227 -7.40 -2.55 -12.44
CA GLU A 227 -7.65 -3.91 -11.95
C GLU A 227 -6.97 -4.10 -10.60
N THR A 228 -7.72 -4.54 -9.59
CA THR A 228 -7.16 -4.99 -8.32
C THR A 228 -6.46 -6.36 -8.50
N PRO A 229 -5.49 -6.73 -7.65
CA PRO A 229 -4.86 -8.05 -7.69
C PRO A 229 -5.86 -9.21 -7.62
N ILE A 230 -6.98 -9.00 -6.91
CA ILE A 230 -8.07 -9.98 -6.83
C ILE A 230 -8.77 -10.14 -8.19
N GLU A 231 -9.03 -9.05 -8.89
CA GLU A 231 -9.60 -9.05 -10.24
C GLU A 231 -8.63 -9.69 -11.24
N GLN A 232 -7.34 -9.34 -11.17
CA GLN A 232 -6.30 -9.96 -12.00
C GLN A 232 -6.22 -11.49 -11.79
N MET A 233 -6.23 -11.94 -10.53
CA MET A 233 -6.22 -13.38 -10.22
C MET A 233 -7.47 -14.08 -10.74
N LYS A 234 -8.66 -13.48 -10.55
CA LYS A 234 -9.92 -14.00 -11.09
C LYS A 234 -9.88 -14.11 -12.61
N ASN A 235 -9.37 -13.09 -13.30
CA ASN A 235 -9.23 -13.08 -14.75
C ASN A 235 -8.26 -14.17 -15.23
N ARG A 236 -7.11 -14.35 -14.56
CA ARG A 236 -6.14 -15.42 -14.86
C ARG A 236 -6.74 -16.82 -14.71
N LEU A 237 -7.52 -17.04 -13.64
CA LEU A 237 -8.21 -18.32 -13.41
C LEU A 237 -9.25 -18.60 -14.51
N MET A 238 -10.06 -17.61 -14.88
CA MET A 238 -11.03 -17.75 -15.97
C MET A 238 -10.37 -18.10 -17.32
N ILE A 239 -9.23 -17.48 -17.64
CA ILE A 239 -8.46 -17.78 -18.86
C ILE A 239 -7.92 -19.22 -18.80
N LYS A 240 -7.41 -19.64 -17.64
CA LYS A 240 -6.88 -21.00 -17.44
C LYS A 240 -7.97 -22.06 -17.63
N ASP A 241 -9.16 -21.86 -17.07
CA ASP A 241 -10.31 -22.78 -17.22
C ASP A 241 -10.75 -22.90 -18.68
N ARG A 242 -10.74 -21.78 -19.43
CA ARG A 242 -11.03 -21.78 -20.88
C ARG A 242 -9.97 -22.51 -21.70
N SER A 243 -8.70 -22.41 -21.32
CA SER A 243 -7.59 -23.09 -22.00
C SER A 243 -7.51 -24.60 -21.71
N THR A 244 -8.04 -25.05 -20.57
CA THR A 244 -8.04 -26.46 -20.14
C THR A 244 -9.29 -27.22 -20.60
N SER A 245 -10.27 -26.54 -21.20
CA SER A 245 -11.49 -27.14 -21.74
C SER A 245 -11.51 -27.06 -23.28
N PRO A 246 -10.74 -27.89 -24.02
CA PRO A 246 -10.92 -28.00 -25.46
C PRO A 246 -12.15 -28.88 -25.76
N SER A 247 -13.19 -28.26 -26.32
CA SER A 247 -14.33 -28.87 -27.01
C SER A 247 -15.07 -30.01 -26.30
N SER A 248 -16.23 -29.70 -25.71
CA SER A 248 -17.41 -30.54 -25.89
C SER A 248 -18.50 -29.71 -26.55
N SER A 249 -18.71 -29.98 -27.83
CA SER A 249 -19.88 -29.55 -28.59
C SER A 249 -21.13 -30.13 -27.93
N SER A 250 -21.84 -29.32 -27.15
CA SER A 250 -23.25 -29.57 -26.89
C SER A 250 -23.98 -28.24 -26.74
N SER A 251 -24.86 -28.02 -27.71
CA SER A 251 -25.81 -26.93 -27.80
C SER A 251 -26.68 -26.91 -26.54
N SER A 252 -26.35 -26.01 -25.62
CA SER A 252 -27.27 -25.57 -24.57
C SER A 252 -27.13 -24.07 -24.43
N THR A 253 -28.27 -23.41 -24.43
CA THR A 253 -28.49 -21.97 -24.44
C THR A 253 -27.72 -21.30 -23.31
N PHE A 254 -26.45 -20.95 -23.56
CA PHE A 254 -25.63 -20.22 -22.60
C PHE A 254 -26.07 -18.77 -22.65
N SER A 255 -26.76 -18.36 -21.58
CA SER A 255 -27.00 -16.98 -21.20
C SER A 255 -25.77 -16.15 -21.52
N GLN A 256 -25.90 -15.26 -22.51
CA GLN A 256 -24.90 -14.26 -22.83
C GLN A 256 -24.50 -13.56 -21.53
N LEU A 257 -23.28 -13.80 -21.06
CA LEU A 257 -22.66 -12.89 -20.09
C LEU A 257 -22.71 -11.49 -20.70
N PRO A 258 -22.99 -10.45 -19.91
CA PRO A 258 -22.98 -9.10 -20.44
C PRO A 258 -21.60 -8.86 -21.06
N HIS A 259 -21.60 -8.58 -22.36
CA HIS A 259 -20.45 -8.01 -23.02
C HIS A 259 -19.99 -6.84 -22.14
N GLN A 260 -18.84 -6.99 -21.48
CA GLN A 260 -18.15 -5.83 -20.93
C GLN A 260 -18.05 -4.84 -22.10
N PRO A 261 -18.65 -3.64 -22.00
CA PRO A 261 -18.52 -2.65 -23.06
C PRO A 261 -17.01 -2.42 -23.27
N PRO A 262 -16.57 -2.10 -24.51
CA PRO A 262 -15.17 -1.82 -24.75
C PRO A 262 -14.77 -0.74 -23.74
N HIS A 263 -13.93 -1.10 -22.75
CA HIS A 263 -13.42 -0.14 -21.78
C HIS A 263 -12.79 0.96 -22.63
N SER A 264 -13.45 2.11 -22.77
CA SER A 264 -12.80 3.31 -23.27
C SER A 264 -11.64 3.50 -22.30
N ARG A 265 -10.42 3.18 -22.71
CA ARG A 265 -9.25 3.19 -21.82
C ARG A 265 -9.19 4.58 -21.21
N LYS A 266 -9.63 4.71 -19.95
CA LYS A 266 -9.51 5.95 -19.21
C LYS A 266 -8.04 6.35 -19.31
N PRO A 267 -7.71 7.62 -19.59
CA PRO A 267 -6.33 8.02 -19.67
C PRO A 267 -5.65 7.72 -18.32
N LYS A 268 -4.41 7.22 -18.34
CA LYS A 268 -3.70 6.77 -17.12
C LYS A 268 -3.69 7.83 -16.00
N LEU A 269 -3.62 9.10 -16.38
CA LEU A 269 -3.68 10.22 -15.44
C LEU A 269 -5.04 10.35 -14.75
N ALA A 270 -6.14 10.01 -15.41
CA ALA A 270 -7.47 9.99 -14.79
C ALA A 270 -7.57 8.89 -13.72
N LEU A 271 -6.99 7.71 -13.97
CA LEU A 271 -6.93 6.62 -12.99
C LEU A 271 -6.10 7.00 -11.76
N LEU A 272 -4.94 7.62 -11.98
CA LEU A 272 -4.13 8.17 -10.88
C LEU A 272 -4.90 9.25 -10.09
N ARG A 273 -5.65 10.11 -10.76
CA ARG A 273 -6.50 11.13 -10.10
C ARG A 273 -7.64 10.53 -9.29
N GLU A 274 -8.13 9.33 -9.61
CA GLU A 274 -9.13 8.64 -8.77
C GLU A 274 -8.55 8.26 -7.40
N VAL A 275 -7.25 7.90 -7.33
CA VAL A 275 -6.58 7.50 -6.08
C VAL A 275 -5.96 8.69 -5.34
N PHE A 276 -5.21 9.53 -6.05
CA PHE A 276 -4.44 10.62 -5.43
C PHE A 276 -5.23 11.93 -5.26
N GLY A 277 -6.35 12.05 -5.97
CA GLY A 277 -7.21 13.22 -6.01
C GLY A 277 -6.95 14.11 -7.24
N ARG A 278 -7.88 15.03 -7.49
CA ARG A 278 -7.87 15.94 -8.66
C ARG A 278 -7.04 17.22 -8.48
N GLY A 279 -6.46 17.42 -7.29
CA GLY A 279 -5.59 18.56 -7.00
C GLY A 279 -4.26 18.53 -7.75
N SER A 280 -3.40 19.50 -7.46
CA SER A 280 -2.03 19.55 -8.00
C SER A 280 -1.23 18.28 -7.68
N ILE A 281 -0.32 17.88 -8.57
CA ILE A 281 0.55 16.71 -8.39
C ILE A 281 1.39 16.84 -7.12
N PHE A 282 1.75 18.06 -6.71
CA PHE A 282 2.46 18.29 -5.44
C PHE A 282 1.63 17.85 -4.22
N CYS A 283 0.31 17.97 -4.28
CA CYS A 283 -0.58 17.49 -3.21
C CYS A 283 -0.68 15.96 -3.18
N TRP A 284 -0.22 15.27 -4.22
CA TRP A 284 -0.14 13.80 -4.25
C TRP A 284 1.00 13.27 -3.40
N LEU A 285 1.99 14.10 -3.10
CA LEU A 285 3.11 13.75 -2.23
C LEU A 285 2.75 13.94 -0.74
N LEU A 286 1.80 14.81 -0.43
CA LEU A 286 1.44 15.11 0.95
C LEU A 286 0.37 14.13 1.50
N PRO A 287 0.48 13.68 2.76
CA PRO A 287 -0.49 12.78 3.42
C PRO A 287 -1.81 13.47 3.81
N LEU A 288 -2.24 14.44 3.00
CA LEU A 288 -3.49 15.17 3.15
C LEU A 288 -4.63 14.41 2.45
N GLN A 289 -5.84 14.57 2.97
CA GLN A 289 -7.03 13.98 2.34
C GLN A 289 -7.11 14.41 0.86
N PRO A 290 -7.45 13.49 -0.06
CA PRO A 290 -7.78 13.86 -1.42
C PRO A 290 -8.91 14.90 -1.40
N SER A 291 -8.87 15.88 -2.30
CA SER A 291 -10.03 16.74 -2.53
C SER A 291 -11.25 15.86 -2.83
N PRO A 292 -12.40 16.11 -2.17
CA PRO A 292 -13.59 15.30 -2.41
C PRO A 292 -13.96 15.32 -3.89
N PRO A 293 -14.50 14.22 -4.44
CA PRO A 293 -14.99 14.23 -5.81
C PRO A 293 -16.06 15.32 -5.96
N SER A 294 -16.01 16.08 -7.05
CA SER A 294 -17.07 17.02 -7.42
C SER A 294 -18.36 16.24 -7.70
N VAL A 295 -19.22 16.06 -6.69
CA VAL A 295 -20.67 15.73 -6.71
C VAL A 295 -21.16 14.58 -7.62
N GLY A 296 -20.27 13.83 -8.27
CA GLY A 296 -20.62 12.75 -9.23
C GLY A 296 -19.99 11.41 -8.93
N GLY A 297 -19.35 11.25 -7.76
CA GLY A 297 -18.94 9.94 -7.27
C GLY A 297 -20.18 9.22 -6.76
N VAL A 298 -20.44 8.01 -7.27
CA VAL A 298 -21.53 7.14 -6.81
C VAL A 298 -21.54 7.14 -5.28
N THR A 299 -22.56 7.77 -4.69
CA THR A 299 -22.89 7.60 -3.29
C THR A 299 -23.31 6.14 -3.17
N TYR A 300 -22.40 5.30 -2.68
CA TYR A 300 -22.75 3.93 -2.33
C TYR A 300 -23.59 4.00 -1.06
N SER A 301 -24.85 4.40 -1.20
CA SER A 301 -25.88 4.16 -0.19
C SER A 301 -25.85 2.66 0.11
N ALA A 302 -25.82 2.31 1.39
CA ALA A 302 -25.75 0.91 1.85
C ALA A 302 -26.99 0.08 1.45
N LEU A 303 -27.98 0.75 0.86
CA LEU A 303 -29.24 0.22 0.39
C LEU A 303 -29.46 0.81 -1.01
N PRO A 304 -29.91 0.02 -2.00
CA PRO A 304 -30.59 0.56 -3.16
C PRO A 304 -31.69 1.51 -2.64
N ASP A 305 -31.91 2.67 -3.25
CA ASP A 305 -33.01 3.55 -2.85
C ASP A 305 -34.33 2.76 -2.90
N TYR A 306 -34.78 2.30 -1.74
CA TYR A 306 -36.11 1.77 -1.56
C TYR A 306 -37.01 2.99 -1.46
N ASN A 307 -37.56 3.42 -2.60
CA ASN A 307 -38.77 4.23 -2.57
C ASN A 307 -39.85 3.37 -1.89
N VAL A 308 -40.12 3.67 -0.62
CA VAL A 308 -41.34 3.26 0.08
C VAL A 308 -42.47 4.14 -0.41
#